data_AF-A0A6L8IFL5-F1
#
_entry.id   AF-A0A6L8IFL5-F1
#
_cell.length_a   1.000
_cell.length_b   1.000
_cell.length_c   1.000
_cell.angle_alpha   90.00
_cell.angle_beta   90.00
_cell.angle_gamma   90.00
#
_symmetry.space_group_name_H-M   'P 1'
#
loop_
_entity.id
_entity.type
_entity.pdbx_description
1 polymer ?
#
loop_
_entity_poly.entity_id
_entity_poly.type
_entity_poly.pdbx_seq_one_letter_code
_entity_poly.pdbx_strand_id
1 'polypeptide(L)' 'HVAHANGVPFVAVRSLADLAGGSAGANQMETFLELAAGNAAAVVRAMLREMPDRP' A
#
# COMPACT_ATOMS: atom_id res chain seq x y z
N HIS A 1 3.36 -14.43 5.43
CA HIS A 1 3.72 -15.85 5.62
C HIS A 1 3.89 -16.60 4.30
N VAL A 2 2.92 -16.55 3.37
CA VAL A 2 2.97 -17.28 2.08
C VAL A 2 4.20 -16.95 1.23
N ALA A 3 4.45 -15.66 0.93
CA ALA A 3 5.60 -15.26 0.10
C ALA A 3 6.95 -15.73 0.69
N HIS A 4 7.13 -15.56 2.00
CA HIS A 4 8.32 -16.03 2.72
C HIS A 4 8.48 -17.55 2.63
N ALA A 5 7.42 -18.32 2.86
CA ALA A 5 7.45 -19.77 2.77
C ALA A 5 7.78 -20.31 1.36
N ASN A 6 7.60 -19.48 0.33
CA ASN A 6 7.86 -19.84 -1.07
C ASN A 6 9.14 -19.17 -1.63
N GLY A 7 9.92 -18.46 -0.82
CA GLY A 7 11.11 -17.76 -1.28
C GLY A 7 10.84 -16.67 -2.33
N VAL A 8 9.61 -16.16 -2.40
CA VAL A 8 9.20 -15.14 -3.39
C VAL A 8 9.44 -13.75 -2.80
N PRO A 9 10.26 -12.88 -3.44
CA PRO A 9 10.40 -11.49 -3.03
C PRO A 9 9.04 -10.79 -3.02
N PHE A 10 8.72 -10.12 -1.91
CA PHE A 10 7.42 -9.49 -1.72
C PHE A 10 7.57 -8.17 -0.96
N VAL A 11 6.84 -7.16 -1.44
CA VAL A 11 6.70 -5.86 -0.79
C VAL A 11 5.22 -5.45 -0.84
N ALA A 12 4.72 -4.92 0.28
CA ALA A 12 3.38 -4.36 0.35
C ALA A 12 3.47 -2.83 0.30
N VAL A 13 2.83 -2.21 -0.69
CA VAL A 13 2.70 -0.75 -0.79
C VAL A 13 1.33 -0.36 -0.25
N ARG A 14 1.30 0.42 0.82
CA ARG A 14 0.07 0.87 1.48
C ARG A 14 0.10 2.37 1.70
N SER A 15 -1.07 2.99 1.68
CA SER A 15 -1.28 4.37 2.12
C SER A 15 -2.26 4.39 3.29
N LEU A 16 -2.19 5.45 4.09
CA LEU A 16 -2.94 5.59 5.33
C LEU A 16 -4.35 6.11 5.03
N ALA A 17 -5.38 5.42 5.54
CA ALA A 17 -6.77 5.86 5.47
C ALA A 17 -7.37 6.19 6.85
N ASP A 18 -6.70 5.80 7.93
CA ASP A 18 -7.13 6.04 9.31
C ASP A 18 -5.94 5.85 10.26
N LEU A 19 -5.99 6.43 11.46
CA LEU A 19 -4.93 6.30 12.49
C LEU A 19 -5.16 5.15 13.48
N ALA A 20 -6.22 4.35 13.32
CA ALA A 20 -6.56 3.21 14.16
C ALA A 20 -6.59 3.55 15.66
N GLY A 21 -7.22 4.68 16.01
CA GLY A 21 -7.25 5.20 17.38
C GLY A 21 -6.07 6.11 17.76
N GLY A 22 -5.15 6.38 16.83
CA GLY A 22 -4.09 7.37 16.98
C GLY A 22 -4.54 8.83 16.86
N SER A 23 -5.86 9.08 16.78
CA SER A 23 -6.47 10.41 16.81
C SER A 23 -7.58 10.45 17.86
N ALA A 24 -7.95 11.65 18.32
CA ALA A 24 -9.10 11.84 19.19
C ALA A 24 -10.46 11.68 18.46
N GLY A 25 -10.45 11.58 17.13
CA GLY A 25 -11.64 11.47 16.29
C GLY A 25 -12.10 10.03 16.06
N ALA A 26 -13.31 9.88 15.51
CA ALA A 26 -13.82 8.61 15.03
C ALA A 26 -12.97 8.08 13.85
N ASN A 27 -13.11 6.79 13.56
CA ASN A 27 -12.46 6.13 12.42
C ASN A 27 -12.81 6.86 11.10
N GLN A 28 -11.78 7.26 10.34
CA GLN A 28 -11.93 8.03 9.10
C GLN A 28 -11.66 7.21 7.85
N MET A 29 -11.61 5.88 7.96
CA MET A 29 -11.28 4.98 6.87
C MET A 29 -12.14 5.23 5.63
N GLU A 30 -13.46 5.35 5.78
CA GLU A 30 -14.35 5.63 4.64
C GLU A 30 -14.09 7.00 4.00
N THR A 31 -13.71 8.01 4.80
CA THR A 31 -13.40 9.35 4.32
C THR A 31 -12.14 9.37 3.45
N PHE A 32 -11.11 8.60 3.83
CA PHE A 32 -9.81 8.64 3.16
C PHE A 32 -9.51 7.41 2.30
N LEU A 33 -10.44 6.45 2.19
CA LEU A 33 -10.21 5.20 1.46
C LEU A 33 -9.80 5.46 0.01
N GLU A 34 -10.53 6.33 -0.69
CA GLU A 34 -10.26 6.64 -2.10
C GLU A 34 -8.90 7.33 -2.27
N LEU A 35 -8.59 8.30 -1.40
CA LEU A 35 -7.29 8.99 -1.39
C LEU A 35 -6.14 8.01 -1.14
N ALA A 36 -6.27 7.13 -0.15
CA ALA A 36 -5.27 6.13 0.17
C ALA A 36 -5.08 5.13 -0.99
N ALA A 37 -6.18 4.67 -1.60
CA ALA A 37 -6.13 3.77 -2.76
C ALA A 37 -5.44 4.43 -3.96
N GLY A 38 -5.79 5.69 -4.27
CA GLY A 38 -5.18 6.47 -5.33
C GLY A 38 -3.66 6.65 -5.15
N ASN A 39 -3.25 7.02 -3.94
CA ASN A 39 -1.83 7.18 -3.59
C ASN A 39 -1.05 5.88 -3.69
N ALA A 40 -1.57 4.78 -3.13
CA ALA A 40 -0.93 3.47 -3.23
C ALA A 40 -0.79 3.00 -4.68
N ALA A 41 -1.84 3.17 -5.50
CA ALA A 41 -1.81 2.80 -6.90
C ALA A 41 -0.82 3.66 -7.71
N ALA A 42 -0.68 4.95 -7.39
CA ALA A 42 0.29 5.83 -8.04
C ALA A 42 1.73 5.36 -7.81
N VAL A 43 2.07 4.97 -6.57
CA VAL A 43 3.40 4.44 -6.22
C VAL A 43 3.65 3.10 -6.91
N VAL A 44 2.69 2.17 -6.89
CA VAL A 44 2.82 0.88 -7.59
C VAL A 44 3.08 1.09 -9.08
N ARG A 45 2.32 1.98 -9.73
CA ARG A 45 2.54 2.30 -11.15
C ARG A 45 3.93 2.89 -11.40
N ALA A 46 4.46 3.70 -10.48
CA ALA A 46 5.83 4.23 -10.59
C ALA A 46 6.87 3.12 -10.44
N MET A 47 6.73 2.26 -9.45
CA MET A 47 7.63 1.11 -9.27
C MET A 47 7.65 0.21 -10.51
N LEU A 48 6.48 -0.10 -11.08
CA LEU A 48 6.40 -0.93 -12.29
C LEU A 48 7.07 -0.31 -13.51
N ARG A 49 7.10 1.02 -13.64
CA ARG A 49 7.81 1.70 -14.73
C ARG A 49 9.34 1.62 -14.59
N GLU A 50 9.82 1.63 -13.35
CA GLU A 50 11.26 1.54 -13.03
C GLU A 50 11.73 0.09 -12.85
N MET A 51 10.83 -0.89 -12.89
CA MET A 51 11.22 -2.29 -12.80
C MET A 51 12.00 -2.66 -14.06
N PRO A 52 13.22 -3.19 -13.92
CA PRO A 52 13.92 -3.74 -15.07
C PRO A 52 13.10 -4.90 -15.62
N ASP A 53 13.13 -5.06 -16.95
CA ASP A 53 12.81 -6.35 -17.54
C ASP A 53 13.68 -7.40 -16.84
N ARG A 54 13.10 -8.56 -16.50
CA ARG A 54 13.84 -9.61 -15.79
C ARG A 54 15.20 -9.85 -16.49
N PRO A 55 16.27 -10.18 -15.73
CA PRO A 55 17.45 -10.74 -16.36
C PRO A 55 17.11 -11.98 -17.19
#